data_AF-A0A958S024-F1
#
_entry.id   AF-A0A958S024-F1
#
_cell.length_a   1.000
_cell.length_b   1.000
_cell.length_c   1.000
_cell.angle_alpha   90.00
_cell.angle_beta   90.00
_cell.angle_gamma   90.00
#
_symmetry.space_group_name_H-M   'P 1'
#
loop_
_entity.id
_entity.type
_entity.pdbx_description
1 polymer ?
#
loop_
_entity_poly.entity_id
_entity_poly.type
_entity_poly.pdbx_seq_one_letter_code
_entity_poly.pdbx_strand_id
1 'polypeptide(L)'
;MKKYLLVLTVLCGLYTTSQNNTIAFGEKLVFTASYNMSGILTDIAEVKMETSEVNTSKSTLMRLKCTAATYKKWDNFFKIRDLYESYVNPKTLTPYLYKRDISEGGYYKFMQYKYNHKTKLVKSLKRKKRKDGTTWDENKDVKINASTKDIV
;
A
#
# COMPACT_ATOMS: atom_id res chain seq x y z
N MET A 1 30.89 -9.05 43.63
CA MET A 1 30.08 -7.92 43.12
C MET A 1 30.54 -7.41 41.75
N LYS A 2 31.84 -7.12 41.53
CA LYS A 2 32.36 -6.60 40.24
C LYS A 2 32.16 -7.54 39.03
N LYS A 3 32.20 -8.87 39.20
CA LYS A 3 31.98 -9.85 38.11
C LYS A 3 30.54 -9.84 37.56
N TYR A 4 29.54 -9.62 38.42
CA TYR A 4 28.13 -9.53 38.00
C TYR A 4 27.81 -8.21 37.31
N LEU A 5 28.52 -7.13 37.69
CA LEU A 5 28.39 -5.81 37.04
C LEU A 5 28.85 -5.86 35.57
N LEU A 6 29.88 -6.66 35.26
CA LEU A 6 30.42 -6.83 33.91
C LEU A 6 29.49 -7.67 33.01
N VAL A 7 28.78 -8.65 33.59
CA VAL A 7 27.75 -9.43 32.88
C VAL A 7 26.54 -8.56 32.53
N LEU A 8 26.15 -7.64 33.42
CA LEU A 8 25.02 -6.73 33.21
C LEU A 8 25.30 -5.68 32.11
N THR A 9 26.54 -5.17 32.01
CA THR A 9 26.92 -4.23 30.93
C THR A 9 27.04 -4.90 29.57
N VAL A 10 27.44 -6.17 29.50
CA VAL A 10 27.46 -6.94 28.24
C VAL A 10 26.05 -7.24 27.75
N LEU A 11 25.09 -7.51 28.65
CA LEU A 11 23.68 -7.72 28.26
C LEU A 11 23.00 -6.46 27.71
N CYS A 12 23.37 -5.27 28.20
CA CYS A 12 22.81 -4.00 27.70
C CYS A 12 23.41 -3.52 26.35
N GLY A 13 24.50 -4.14 25.86
CA GLY A 13 25.19 -3.73 24.63
C GLY A 13 24.65 -4.36 23.33
N LEU A 14 23.76 -5.33 23.42
CA LEU A 14 23.24 -6.05 22.24
C LEU A 14 22.02 -5.31 21.67
N TYR A 15 22.29 -4.26 20.89
CA TYR A 15 21.27 -3.69 20.00
C TYR A 15 21.08 -4.61 18.81
N THR A 16 20.07 -5.49 18.87
CA THR A 16 19.67 -6.28 17.70
C THR A 16 18.92 -5.38 16.72
N THR A 17 19.48 -5.14 15.55
CA THR A 17 18.74 -4.53 14.45
C THR A 17 17.90 -5.61 13.78
N SER A 18 16.57 -5.49 13.86
CA SER A 18 15.68 -6.35 13.09
C SER A 18 15.83 -6.03 11.61
N GLN A 19 16.15 -7.04 10.79
CA GLN A 19 16.12 -6.91 9.34
C GLN A 19 14.70 -7.18 8.87
N ASN A 20 14.09 -6.23 8.16
CA ASN A 20 12.77 -6.44 7.56
C ASN A 20 12.91 -7.25 6.26
N ASN A 21 13.21 -8.54 6.40
CA ASN A 21 13.20 -9.51 5.29
C ASN A 21 11.83 -10.21 5.17
N THR A 22 10.77 -9.61 5.71
CA THR A 22 9.46 -10.26 5.87
C THR A 22 8.74 -10.47 4.55
N ILE A 23 9.07 -9.69 3.51
CA ILE A 23 8.36 -9.67 2.23
C ILE A 23 9.35 -9.99 1.09
N ALA A 24 9.21 -11.16 0.48
CA ALA A 24 9.97 -11.54 -0.70
C ALA A 24 9.32 -10.99 -1.99
N PHE A 25 10.09 -10.93 -3.07
CA PHE A 25 9.54 -10.64 -4.40
C PHE A 25 8.79 -11.85 -4.95
N GLY A 26 7.68 -11.62 -5.65
CA GLY A 26 6.88 -12.67 -6.27
C GLY A 26 5.87 -13.34 -5.35
N GLU A 27 5.74 -12.88 -4.10
CA GLU A 27 4.71 -13.35 -3.19
C GLU A 27 3.33 -12.99 -3.71
N LYS A 28 2.39 -13.93 -3.53
CA LYS A 28 1.02 -13.79 -3.97
C LYS A 28 0.07 -14.36 -2.94
N LEU A 29 -0.81 -13.50 -2.45
CA LEU A 29 -1.87 -13.86 -1.54
C LEU A 29 -3.21 -13.57 -2.21
N VAL A 30 -4.09 -14.54 -2.25
CA VAL A 30 -5.43 -14.40 -2.83
C VAL A 30 -6.45 -14.73 -1.76
N PHE A 31 -7.34 -13.78 -1.50
CA PHE A 31 -8.38 -13.88 -0.51
C PHE A 31 -9.74 -13.82 -1.19
N THR A 32 -10.66 -14.64 -0.70
CA THR A 32 -12.07 -14.57 -1.06
C THR A 32 -12.79 -13.75 -0.01
N ALA A 33 -13.47 -12.69 -0.45
CA ALA A 33 -14.37 -11.92 0.38
C ALA A 33 -15.77 -12.52 0.28
N SER A 34 -16.29 -12.97 1.41
CA SER A 34 -17.60 -13.59 1.53
C SER A 34 -18.47 -12.78 2.48
N TYR A 35 -19.76 -12.70 2.18
CA TYR A 35 -20.75 -12.01 3.00
C TYR A 35 -21.93 -12.93 3.28
N ASN A 36 -22.45 -12.89 4.51
CA ASN A 36 -23.59 -13.71 4.89
C ASN A 36 -24.89 -13.00 4.49
N MET A 37 -25.56 -13.56 3.48
CA MET A 37 -26.84 -13.08 2.98
C MET A 37 -27.93 -14.07 3.37
N SER A 38 -28.82 -13.67 4.29
CA SER A 38 -29.96 -14.50 4.71
C SER A 38 -29.58 -15.90 5.23
N GLY A 39 -28.46 -16.00 5.97
CA GLY A 39 -27.99 -17.26 6.55
C GLY A 39 -27.08 -18.09 5.63
N ILE A 40 -26.84 -17.65 4.39
CA ILE A 40 -25.94 -18.31 3.44
C ILE A 40 -24.67 -17.46 3.26
N LEU A 41 -23.52 -18.05 3.59
CA LEU A 41 -22.21 -17.43 3.33
C LEU A 41 -21.94 -17.43 1.83
N THR A 42 -21.88 -16.25 1.24
CA THR A 42 -21.82 -16.07 -0.20
C THR A 42 -20.54 -15.35 -0.59
N ASP A 43 -19.75 -15.95 -1.48
CA ASP A 43 -18.53 -15.35 -2.00
C ASP A 43 -18.85 -14.25 -3.01
N ILE A 44 -18.44 -13.01 -2.70
CA ILE A 44 -18.81 -11.80 -3.44
C ILE A 44 -17.66 -11.16 -4.22
N ALA A 45 -16.44 -11.27 -3.72
CA ALA A 45 -15.28 -10.62 -4.32
C ALA A 45 -13.97 -11.39 -4.05
N GLU A 46 -12.94 -11.04 -4.82
CA GLU A 46 -11.57 -11.51 -4.65
C GLU A 46 -10.67 -10.31 -4.34
N VAL A 47 -9.77 -10.47 -3.38
CA VAL A 47 -8.68 -9.53 -3.09
C VAL A 47 -7.37 -10.24 -3.34
N LYS A 48 -6.56 -9.69 -4.23
CA LYS A 48 -5.28 -10.23 -4.65
C LYS A 48 -4.17 -9.27 -4.26
N MET A 49 -3.23 -9.74 -3.45
CA MET A 49 -2.03 -9.02 -3.07
C MET A 49 -0.82 -9.70 -3.71
N GLU A 50 -0.03 -8.93 -4.44
CA GLU A 50 1.11 -9.41 -5.22
C GLU A 50 2.31 -8.48 -4.99
N THR A 51 3.49 -9.08 -4.81
CA THR A 51 4.76 -8.35 -4.76
C THR A 51 5.55 -8.61 -6.03
N SER A 52 6.18 -7.57 -6.57
CA SER A 52 7.00 -7.72 -7.77
C SER A 52 8.14 -6.73 -7.79
N GLU A 53 9.24 -7.12 -8.42
CA GLU A 53 10.39 -6.25 -8.62
C GLU A 53 10.12 -5.24 -9.75
N VAL A 54 10.52 -3.98 -9.56
CA VAL A 54 10.44 -2.93 -10.57
C VAL A 54 11.78 -2.22 -10.64
N ASN A 55 12.48 -2.42 -11.75
CA ASN A 55 13.74 -1.75 -12.03
C ASN A 55 13.49 -0.34 -12.55
N THR A 56 14.01 0.65 -11.84
CA THR A 56 14.08 2.04 -12.33
C THR A 56 15.51 2.36 -12.72
N SER A 57 15.72 3.45 -13.46
CA SER A 57 17.06 3.88 -13.90
C SER A 57 18.06 4.14 -12.77
N LYS A 58 17.60 4.28 -11.52
CA LYS A 58 18.44 4.63 -10.36
C LYS A 58 18.45 3.55 -9.28
N SER A 59 17.43 2.70 -9.21
CA SER A 59 17.29 1.68 -8.17
C SER A 59 16.21 0.66 -8.49
N THR A 60 16.35 -0.53 -7.92
CA THR A 60 15.29 -1.53 -7.84
C THR A 60 14.31 -1.16 -6.74
N LEU A 61 13.02 -1.06 -7.09
CA LEU A 61 11.92 -0.85 -6.15
C LEU A 61 11.06 -2.11 -6.04
N MET A 62 10.43 -2.29 -4.89
CA MET A 62 9.41 -3.30 -4.70
C MET A 62 8.04 -2.69 -4.98
N ARG A 63 7.29 -3.28 -5.90
CA ARG A 63 5.88 -2.96 -6.13
C ARG A 63 5.02 -3.89 -5.31
N LEU A 64 4.29 -3.32 -4.36
CA LEU A 64 3.20 -3.94 -3.63
C LEU A 64 1.90 -3.59 -4.35
N LYS A 65 1.25 -4.58 -4.96
CA LYS A 65 0.02 -4.42 -5.72
C LYS A 65 -1.11 -5.13 -5.01
N CYS A 66 -2.19 -4.43 -4.73
CA CYS A 66 -3.43 -5.01 -4.24
C CYS A 66 -4.55 -4.71 -5.25
N THR A 67 -5.26 -5.75 -5.69
CA THR A 67 -6.41 -5.65 -6.58
C THR A 67 -7.62 -6.24 -5.89
N ALA A 68 -8.69 -5.46 -5.78
CA ALA A 68 -9.96 -5.91 -5.24
C ALA A 68 -11.01 -5.88 -6.34
N ALA A 69 -11.67 -7.00 -6.59
CA ALA A 69 -12.67 -7.11 -7.64
C ALA A 69 -13.84 -7.99 -7.23
N THR A 70 -15.06 -7.53 -7.49
CA THR A 70 -16.27 -8.36 -7.40
C THR A 70 -16.26 -9.44 -8.47
N TYR A 71 -16.81 -10.62 -8.15
CA TYR A 71 -16.98 -11.65 -9.16
C TYR A 71 -17.97 -11.21 -10.23
N LYS A 72 -17.75 -11.64 -11.47
CA LYS A 72 -18.59 -11.26 -12.63
C LYS A 72 -20.09 -11.50 -12.40
N LYS A 73 -20.46 -12.55 -11.68
CA LYS A 73 -21.85 -12.87 -11.30
C LYS A 73 -22.53 -11.77 -10.48
N TRP A 74 -21.76 -10.97 -9.73
CA TRP A 74 -22.24 -9.91 -8.85
C TRP A 74 -22.11 -8.50 -9.44
N ASP A 75 -21.47 -8.36 -10.61
CA ASP A 75 -21.23 -7.05 -11.23
C ASP A 75 -22.53 -6.29 -11.55
N ASN A 76 -23.62 -7.02 -11.82
CA ASN A 76 -24.95 -6.44 -12.06
C ASN A 76 -25.56 -5.81 -10.81
N PHE A 77 -25.18 -6.28 -9.62
CA PHE A 77 -25.65 -5.73 -8.35
C PHE A 77 -24.73 -4.59 -7.90
N PHE A 78 -23.43 -4.88 -7.79
CA PHE A 78 -22.43 -3.87 -7.44
C PHE A 78 -21.06 -4.28 -7.97
N LYS A 79 -20.51 -3.47 -8.89
CA LYS A 79 -19.22 -3.72 -9.54
C LYS A 79 -18.10 -2.96 -8.83
N ILE A 80 -17.10 -3.68 -8.32
CA ILE A 80 -15.88 -3.11 -7.73
C ILE A 80 -14.69 -3.50 -8.59
N ARG A 81 -13.85 -2.53 -8.96
CA ARG A 81 -12.58 -2.70 -9.68
C ARG A 81 -11.57 -1.72 -9.10
N ASP A 82 -10.94 -2.16 -8.04
CA ASP A 82 -10.06 -1.34 -7.22
C ASP A 82 -8.61 -1.80 -7.37
N LEU A 83 -7.71 -0.85 -7.56
CA LEU A 83 -6.27 -1.07 -7.71
C LEU A 83 -5.49 -0.14 -6.78
N TYR A 84 -4.68 -0.75 -5.92
CA TYR A 84 -3.77 -0.08 -5.01
C TYR A 84 -2.35 -0.52 -5.34
N GLU A 85 -1.46 0.43 -5.59
CA GLU A 85 -0.06 0.15 -5.87
C GLU A 85 0.84 1.04 -5.02
N SER A 86 1.76 0.44 -4.29
CA SER A 86 2.84 1.14 -3.59
C SER A 86 4.19 0.68 -4.12
N TYR A 87 5.07 1.62 -4.40
CA TYR A 87 6.43 1.37 -4.84
C TYR A 87 7.37 1.81 -3.73
N VAL A 88 8.01 0.85 -3.09
CA VAL A 88 8.79 1.04 -1.87
C VAL A 88 10.23 0.60 -2.05
N ASN A 89 11.12 1.12 -1.20
CA ASN A 89 12.45 0.55 -1.05
C ASN A 89 12.33 -0.88 -0.49
N PRO A 90 12.92 -1.92 -1.10
CA PRO A 90 12.80 -3.28 -0.60
C PRO A 90 13.42 -3.50 0.79
N LYS A 91 14.39 -2.67 1.21
CA LYS A 91 15.06 -2.80 2.52
C LYS A 91 14.39 -1.99 3.62
N THR A 92 13.95 -0.77 3.31
CA THR A 92 13.41 0.17 4.31
C THR A 92 11.89 0.33 4.25
N LEU A 93 11.24 -0.28 3.26
CA LEU A 93 9.81 -0.11 2.91
C LEU A 93 9.37 1.35 2.71
N THR A 94 10.32 2.27 2.58
CA THR A 94 10.04 3.69 2.38
C THR A 94 9.35 3.92 1.02
N PRO A 95 8.16 4.55 0.96
CA PRO A 95 7.41 4.70 -0.27
C PRO A 95 7.96 5.82 -1.15
N TYR A 96 8.05 5.59 -2.46
CA TYR A 96 8.43 6.59 -3.46
C TYR A 96 7.26 7.03 -4.33
N LEU A 97 6.35 6.09 -4.62
CA LEU A 97 5.17 6.31 -5.42
C LEU A 97 4.04 5.47 -4.86
N TYR A 98 2.89 6.10 -4.64
CA TYR A 98 1.66 5.41 -4.30
C TYR A 98 0.58 5.80 -5.31
N LYS A 99 -0.18 4.82 -5.77
CA LYS A 99 -1.32 4.99 -6.67
C LYS A 99 -2.51 4.24 -6.12
N ARG A 100 -3.68 4.87 -6.25
CA ARG A 100 -4.96 4.32 -5.89
C ARG A 100 -5.94 4.64 -7.01
N ASP A 101 -6.46 3.62 -7.66
CA ASP A 101 -7.50 3.74 -8.68
C ASP A 101 -8.74 2.97 -8.18
N ILE A 102 -9.83 3.71 -7.94
CA ILE A 102 -11.07 3.16 -7.38
C ILE A 102 -12.15 3.27 -8.44
N SER A 103 -12.83 2.15 -8.69
CA SER A 103 -14.03 2.13 -9.51
C SER A 103 -15.09 1.23 -8.88
N GLU A 104 -16.10 1.85 -8.27
CA GLU A 104 -17.10 1.18 -7.43
C GLU A 104 -18.50 1.66 -7.81
N GLY A 105 -19.31 0.81 -8.45
CA GLY A 105 -20.74 1.10 -8.69
C GLY A 105 -21.03 2.41 -9.43
N GLY A 106 -20.09 2.90 -10.26
CA GLY A 106 -20.20 4.18 -10.97
C GLY A 106 -19.43 5.34 -10.33
N TYR A 107 -18.94 5.18 -9.10
CA TYR A 107 -17.97 6.07 -8.49
C TYR A 107 -16.58 5.84 -9.08
N TYR A 108 -15.85 6.93 -9.36
CA TYR A 108 -14.47 6.87 -9.80
C TYR A 108 -13.61 7.91 -9.06
N LYS A 109 -12.49 7.43 -8.52
CA LYS A 109 -11.49 8.28 -7.87
C LYS A 109 -10.11 7.70 -8.07
N PHE A 110 -9.23 8.51 -8.64
CA PHE A 110 -7.82 8.22 -8.76
C PHE A 110 -7.01 9.14 -7.85
N MET A 111 -6.00 8.58 -7.19
CA MET A 111 -5.04 9.33 -6.39
C MET A 111 -3.63 8.83 -6.68
N GLN A 112 -2.71 9.76 -6.77
CA GLN A 112 -1.30 9.47 -6.92
C GLN A 112 -0.48 10.36 -6.00
N TYR A 113 0.47 9.77 -5.30
CA TYR A 113 1.39 10.47 -4.40
C TYR A 113 2.82 10.15 -4.80
N LYS A 114 3.59 11.19 -5.11
CA LYS A 114 5.02 11.08 -5.40
C LYS A 114 5.79 11.66 -4.22
N TYR A 115 6.57 10.82 -3.55
CA TYR A 115 7.31 11.18 -2.35
C TYR A 115 8.72 11.62 -2.71
N ASN A 116 9.09 12.83 -2.32
CA ASN A 116 10.46 13.31 -2.36
C ASN A 116 10.98 13.46 -0.93
N HIS A 117 11.67 12.43 -0.47
CA HIS A 117 12.24 12.38 0.88
C HIS A 117 13.38 13.38 1.09
N LYS A 118 14.09 13.78 0.03
CA LYS A 118 15.16 14.80 0.13
C LYS A 118 14.58 16.17 0.48
N THR A 119 13.48 16.55 -0.16
CA THR A 119 12.82 17.84 0.04
C THR A 119 11.66 17.79 1.03
N LYS A 120 11.40 16.61 1.64
CA LYS A 120 10.26 16.35 2.53
C LYS A 120 8.92 16.83 1.94
N LEU A 121 8.70 16.56 0.65
CA LEU A 121 7.52 17.02 -0.08
C LEU A 121 6.86 15.85 -0.81
N VAL A 122 5.53 15.81 -0.76
CA VAL A 122 4.69 14.84 -1.47
C VAL A 122 3.85 15.59 -2.49
N LYS A 123 4.04 15.27 -3.76
CA LYS A 123 3.16 15.76 -4.83
C LYS A 123 1.96 14.83 -4.95
N SER A 124 0.80 15.33 -4.58
CA SER A 124 -0.48 14.64 -4.65
C SER A 124 -1.22 15.08 -5.92
N LEU A 125 -1.65 14.12 -6.73
CA LEU A 125 -2.63 14.32 -7.80
C LEU A 125 -3.88 13.52 -7.44
N LYS A 126 -5.02 14.20 -7.41
CA LYS A 126 -6.33 13.60 -7.19
C LYS A 126 -7.18 13.84 -8.42
N ARG A 127 -7.74 12.79 -8.99
CA ARG A 127 -8.69 12.84 -10.11
C ARG A 127 -10.02 12.24 -9.70
N LYS A 128 -11.12 12.89 -10.03
CA LYS A 128 -12.48 12.39 -9.79
C LYS A 128 -13.34 12.55 -11.03
N LYS A 129 -14.30 11.64 -11.20
CA LYS A 129 -15.31 11.72 -12.26
C LYS A 129 -16.51 12.53 -11.78
N ARG A 130 -17.04 13.39 -12.66
CA ARG A 130 -18.27 14.15 -12.45
C ARG A 130 -19.49 13.36 -12.91
N LYS A 131 -20.68 13.86 -12.56
CA LYS A 131 -21.96 13.30 -13.03
C LYS A 131 -22.12 13.35 -14.55
N ASP A 132 -21.51 14.34 -15.21
CA ASP A 132 -21.52 14.50 -16.68
C ASP A 132 -20.53 13.57 -17.41
N GLY A 133 -19.77 12.74 -16.69
CA GLY A 133 -18.79 11.83 -17.25
C GLY A 133 -17.38 12.41 -17.40
N THR A 134 -17.20 13.73 -17.30
CA THR A 134 -15.88 14.38 -17.37
C THR A 134 -15.08 14.17 -16.09
N THR A 135 -13.75 14.29 -16.18
CA THR A 135 -12.85 14.20 -15.02
C THR A 135 -12.22 15.55 -14.69
N TRP A 136 -11.96 15.78 -13.42
CA TRP A 136 -11.18 16.94 -12.96
C TRP A 136 -10.02 16.50 -12.08
N ASP A 137 -8.94 17.26 -12.15
CA ASP A 137 -7.70 17.00 -11.44
C ASP A 137 -7.42 18.11 -10.42
N GLU A 138 -6.91 17.72 -9.26
CA GLU A 138 -6.42 18.62 -8.22
C GLU A 138 -5.03 18.19 -7.83
N ASN A 139 -4.07 19.09 -8.05
CA ASN A 139 -2.68 18.92 -7.66
C ASN A 139 -2.44 19.67 -6.36
N LYS A 140 -1.77 19.01 -5.40
CA LYS A 140 -1.39 19.59 -4.12
C LYS A 140 0.00 19.13 -3.73
N ASP A 141 0.77 20.06 -3.18
CA ASP A 141 2.06 19.76 -2.57
C ASP A 141 1.88 19.71 -1.05
N VAL A 142 2.18 18.57 -0.46
CA VAL A 142 2.04 18.30 0.98
C VAL A 142 3.43 18.18 1.58
N LYS A 143 3.72 18.93 2.64
CA LYS A 143 4.99 18.84 3.37
C LYS A 143 4.95 17.71 4.39
N ILE A 144 5.99 16.89 4.42
CA ILE A 144 6.22 15.86 5.45
C ILE A 144 6.82 16.56 6.67
N ASN A 145 6.04 16.68 7.73
CA ASN A 145 6.46 17.30 8.98
C ASN A 145 7.00 16.24 9.96
N ALA A 146 7.62 16.68 11.06
CA ALA A 146 8.18 15.77 12.07
C ALA A 146 7.12 14.94 12.81
N SER A 147 5.86 15.38 12.81
CA SER A 147 4.73 14.66 13.39
C SER A 147 4.06 13.67 12.42
N THR A 148 4.53 13.58 11.18
CA THR A 148 4.02 12.61 10.21
C THR A 148 4.46 11.22 10.67
N LYS A 149 3.50 10.39 11.05
CA LYS A 149 3.73 8.99 11.36
C LYS A 149 3.51 8.16 10.10
N ASP A 150 4.51 7.36 9.76
CA ASP A 150 4.34 6.30 8.79
C ASP A 150 3.82 5.05 9.53
N ILE A 151 2.89 4.33 8.92
CA ILE A 151 2.39 3.07 9.45
C ILE A 151 2.98 2.01 8.53
N VAL A 152 4.03 1.36 9.02
CA VAL A 152 4.71 0.23 8.37
C VAL A 152 4.37 -1.03 9.13
#